data_AF-X6GAV4-F1
#
_entry.id   AF-X6GAV4-F1
#
_cell.length_a   1.000
_cell.length_b   1.000
_cell.length_c   1.000
_cell.angle_alpha   90.00
_cell.angle_beta   90.00
_cell.angle_gamma   90.00
#
_symmetry.space_group_name_H-M   'P 1'
#
loop_
_entity.id
_entity.type
_entity.pdbx_description
1 polymer ?
#
loop_
_entity_poly.entity_id
_entity_poly.type
_entity_poly.pdbx_seq_one_letter_code
_entity_poly.pdbx_strand_id
1 'polypeptide(L)'
;MNEPRRKRGAERTSNRGPAAIPQLPLRRVTNPYPPMAMLSVDQVETIHQASMHILENFGIEVMSQRALALFEKAGAKVDHATANVRIDRGLVAEALKTTQSSYRLTPRNPANTIHLGGNTINFTLVAGPPNVHDMERGRRAGNLHDYADLTRLAQHFNCIHMLGNQVCAPVELPANTRHMDTYFTNLTLTDKSFHVSAIGRGRALDGIEMMAIARGLTLDEMRDDPGIATIISVNSPRRFDEMMAEGLMTMAEFGQSVAVTPFTLMGAMSPVTLAGALAQQNAEALFGVVLTQLVRPGAPVMYGAFTSNVDMKSGAPAFGTPENTKANIASGQLARRYNLPYRTTPGSASNAADAQGAYETLMALWGAVLGHGNLVYHAAGWQEGGLTASFEKLIIDVEMIQHMMEFLRPIVVDEAELAVEALGAVPTGGHFFGEPHTLERYATAFYQPMLSNWQNYEAWQEAGGLDTTARATRLWKKALEDYVEPVMDIAVREALEAYVARRKEAIGQGEP
;
A
#
# COMPACT_ATOMS: atom_id res chain seq x y z
N MET A 1 -41.85 39.82 36.03
CA MET A 1 -40.45 40.21 36.32
C MET A 1 -39.70 38.91 36.51
N ASN A 2 -38.82 38.57 35.56
CA ASN A 2 -38.23 37.23 35.39
C ASN A 2 -37.15 36.94 36.44
N GLU A 3 -37.28 35.81 37.13
CA GLU A 3 -36.19 35.19 37.89
C GLU A 3 -35.15 34.55 36.96
N PRO A 4 -33.84 34.72 37.21
CA PRO A 4 -32.81 34.08 36.42
C PRO A 4 -32.61 32.61 36.84
N ARG A 5 -32.82 31.71 35.88
CA ARG A 5 -32.50 30.27 35.97
C ARG A 5 -31.00 30.07 36.25
N ARG A 6 -30.69 29.55 37.43
CA ARG A 6 -29.36 29.11 37.87
C ARG A 6 -28.93 27.86 37.07
N LYS A 7 -28.02 28.01 36.10
CA LYS A 7 -27.33 26.89 35.44
C LYS A 7 -26.52 26.12 36.49
N ARG A 8 -26.97 24.91 36.84
CA ARG A 8 -26.23 23.92 37.64
C ARG A 8 -25.53 22.94 36.70
N GLY A 9 -24.23 22.77 36.89
CA GLY A 9 -23.51 21.54 36.55
C GLY A 9 -22.73 21.55 35.24
N ALA A 10 -21.47 22.01 35.31
CA ALA A 10 -20.40 21.57 34.41
C ALA A 10 -19.05 21.67 35.13
N GLU A 11 -18.96 21.09 36.32
CA GLU A 11 -17.69 20.80 37.00
C GLU A 11 -17.70 19.32 37.37
N ARG A 12 -17.27 18.49 36.41
CA ARG A 12 -16.88 17.09 36.65
C ARG A 12 -16.03 16.59 35.50
N THR A 13 -14.73 16.85 35.59
CA THR A 13 -13.63 15.87 35.61
C THR A 13 -12.33 16.56 35.18
N SER A 14 -11.54 16.90 36.20
CA SER A 14 -10.09 17.13 36.14
C SER A 14 -9.33 15.89 35.65
N ASN A 15 -8.17 16.10 35.03
CA ASN A 15 -7.13 15.13 34.69
C ASN A 15 -7.42 14.11 33.59
N ARG A 16 -7.38 14.57 32.34
CA ARG A 16 -6.84 13.77 31.24
C ARG A 16 -5.67 14.55 30.67
N GLY A 17 -4.53 13.90 30.41
CA GLY A 17 -3.53 14.46 29.51
C GLY A 17 -4.17 14.83 28.15
N PRO A 18 -3.43 15.46 27.22
CA PRO A 18 -3.99 15.74 25.90
C PRO A 18 -4.65 14.46 25.34
N ALA A 19 -5.93 14.55 24.98
CA ALA A 19 -6.68 13.39 24.54
C ALA A 19 -5.97 12.76 23.34
N ALA A 20 -5.72 11.46 23.39
CA ALA A 20 -5.12 10.72 22.28
C ALA A 20 -5.98 10.88 21.02
N ILE A 21 -5.34 10.87 19.84
CA ILE A 21 -6.06 10.92 18.56
C ILE A 21 -6.97 9.68 18.47
N PRO A 22 -8.29 9.83 18.28
CA PRO A 22 -9.18 8.69 18.07
C PRO A 22 -8.76 7.93 16.82
N GLN A 23 -8.54 6.62 16.94
CA GLN A 23 -8.30 5.74 15.82
C GLN A 23 -8.77 4.32 16.15
N LEU A 24 -9.10 3.55 15.11
CA LEU A 24 -9.44 2.14 15.22
C LEU A 24 -8.26 1.35 15.82
N PRO A 25 -8.56 0.31 16.62
CA PRO A 25 -7.52 -0.54 17.19
C PRO A 25 -6.76 -1.27 16.07
N LEU A 26 -5.49 -1.58 16.34
CA LEU A 26 -4.71 -2.46 15.50
C LEU A 26 -5.44 -3.80 15.34
N ARG A 27 -5.70 -4.20 14.10
CA ARG A 27 -6.35 -5.47 13.76
C ARG A 27 -5.94 -5.93 12.38
N ARG A 28 -6.01 -7.24 12.15
CA ARG A 28 -5.94 -7.79 10.80
C ARG A 28 -7.23 -7.41 10.06
N VAL A 29 -7.11 -6.65 8.98
CA VAL A 29 -8.25 -6.27 8.14
C VAL A 29 -8.57 -7.43 7.20
N THR A 30 -9.81 -7.91 7.24
CA THR A 30 -10.29 -8.98 6.35
C THR A 30 -11.54 -8.53 5.64
N ASN A 31 -11.65 -8.78 4.34
CA ASN A 31 -12.90 -8.58 3.60
C ASN A 31 -13.80 -9.81 3.74
N PRO A 32 -14.93 -9.74 4.48
CA PRO A 32 -15.82 -10.88 4.65
C PRO A 32 -16.75 -11.10 3.44
N TYR A 33 -16.82 -10.13 2.53
CA TYR A 33 -17.75 -10.17 1.41
C TYR A 33 -17.17 -10.93 0.22
N PRO A 34 -18.01 -11.52 -0.64
CA PRO A 34 -17.56 -12.09 -1.90
C PRO A 34 -16.88 -11.03 -2.79
N PRO A 35 -15.82 -11.39 -3.54
CA PRO A 35 -15.20 -10.47 -4.47
C PRO A 35 -16.19 -9.98 -5.53
N MET A 36 -16.14 -8.70 -5.88
CA MET A 36 -16.96 -8.18 -6.97
C MET A 36 -16.49 -8.77 -8.31
N ALA A 37 -17.43 -9.31 -9.08
CA ALA A 37 -17.19 -9.79 -10.44
C ALA A 37 -17.53 -8.68 -11.45
N MET A 38 -16.51 -8.00 -11.95
CA MET A 38 -16.62 -7.02 -13.05
C MET A 38 -16.65 -7.70 -14.42
N LEU A 39 -15.98 -8.85 -14.53
CA LEU A 39 -15.89 -9.68 -15.71
C LEU A 39 -16.57 -11.03 -15.47
N SER A 40 -17.21 -11.59 -16.49
CA SER A 40 -17.64 -12.99 -16.47
C SER A 40 -16.44 -13.94 -16.50
N VAL A 41 -16.65 -15.21 -16.18
CA VAL A 41 -15.61 -16.25 -16.25
C VAL A 41 -15.02 -16.34 -17.66
N ASP A 42 -15.87 -16.33 -18.70
CA ASP A 42 -15.43 -16.40 -20.09
C ASP A 42 -14.62 -15.16 -20.51
N GLN A 43 -14.95 -13.98 -19.97
CA GLN A 43 -14.20 -12.75 -20.22
C GLN A 43 -12.82 -12.79 -19.54
N VAL A 44 -12.74 -13.28 -18.30
CA VAL A 44 -11.46 -13.51 -17.62
C VAL A 44 -10.58 -14.45 -18.44
N GLU A 45 -11.16 -15.54 -18.95
CA GLU A 45 -10.40 -16.51 -19.73
C GLU A 45 -10.02 -15.98 -21.12
N THR A 46 -10.87 -15.18 -21.76
CA THR A 46 -10.53 -14.47 -22.99
C THR A 46 -9.31 -13.57 -22.81
N ILE A 47 -9.25 -12.83 -21.70
CA ILE A 47 -8.08 -11.99 -21.36
C ILE A 47 -6.85 -12.86 -21.11
N HIS A 48 -6.99 -13.97 -20.39
CA HIS A 48 -5.89 -14.92 -20.18
C HIS A 48 -5.33 -15.46 -21.50
N GLN A 49 -6.19 -15.92 -22.42
CA GLN A 49 -5.75 -16.43 -23.72
C GLN A 49 -5.08 -15.35 -24.58
N ALA A 50 -5.57 -14.10 -24.53
CA ALA A 50 -4.91 -12.97 -25.18
C ALA A 50 -3.52 -12.70 -24.57
N SER A 51 -3.37 -12.80 -23.25
CA SER A 51 -2.06 -12.68 -22.60
C SER A 51 -1.10 -13.80 -23.01
N MET A 52 -1.57 -15.05 -23.13
CA MET A 52 -0.74 -16.16 -23.62
C MET A 52 -0.29 -15.90 -25.05
N HIS A 53 -1.18 -15.40 -25.90
CA HIS A 53 -0.81 -15.01 -27.27
C HIS A 53 0.29 -13.94 -27.29
N ILE A 54 0.21 -12.92 -26.42
CA ILE A 54 1.25 -11.88 -26.30
C ILE A 54 2.60 -12.50 -25.92
N LEU A 55 2.63 -13.37 -24.90
CA LEU A 55 3.85 -14.02 -24.43
C LEU A 55 4.47 -14.97 -25.47
N GLU A 56 3.62 -15.75 -26.16
CA GLU A 56 4.02 -16.76 -27.14
C GLU A 56 4.51 -16.15 -28.45
N ASN A 57 3.90 -15.07 -28.90
CA ASN A 57 4.09 -14.54 -30.25
C ASN A 57 4.89 -13.23 -30.28
N PHE A 58 4.69 -12.34 -29.30
CA PHE A 58 5.32 -11.02 -29.29
C PHE A 58 6.49 -10.94 -28.30
N GLY A 59 6.41 -11.68 -27.20
CA GLY A 59 7.44 -11.73 -26.16
C GLY A 59 7.60 -10.45 -25.37
N ILE A 60 8.58 -10.47 -24.46
CA ILE A 60 9.00 -9.36 -23.60
C ILE A 60 10.49 -9.12 -23.84
N GLU A 61 10.90 -7.86 -24.02
CA GLU A 61 12.31 -7.46 -24.07
C GLU A 61 12.91 -7.53 -22.65
N VAL A 62 14.03 -8.22 -22.47
CA VAL A 62 14.68 -8.42 -21.17
C VAL A 62 16.12 -7.96 -21.24
N MET A 63 16.47 -6.92 -20.49
CA MET A 63 17.79 -6.31 -20.57
C MET A 63 18.86 -7.05 -19.75
N SER A 64 18.47 -7.85 -18.74
CA SER A 64 19.42 -8.64 -17.94
C SER A 64 19.84 -9.92 -18.66
N GLN A 65 21.14 -10.06 -18.93
CA GLN A 65 21.74 -11.26 -19.51
C GLN A 65 21.51 -12.51 -18.66
N ARG A 66 21.52 -12.35 -17.34
CA ARG A 66 21.29 -13.45 -16.40
C ARG A 66 19.84 -13.93 -16.46
N ALA A 67 18.87 -13.00 -16.58
CA ALA A 67 17.47 -13.35 -16.79
C ALA A 67 17.27 -14.05 -18.14
N LEU A 68 17.89 -13.57 -19.22
CA LEU A 68 17.87 -14.24 -20.53
C LEU A 68 18.35 -15.70 -20.43
N ALA A 69 19.49 -15.93 -19.77
CA ALA A 69 20.04 -17.28 -19.57
C ALA A 69 19.12 -18.20 -18.75
N LEU A 70 18.43 -17.67 -17.73
CA LEU A 70 17.45 -18.45 -16.97
C LEU A 70 16.26 -18.88 -17.82
N PHE A 71 15.72 -17.96 -18.64
CA PHE A 71 14.63 -18.26 -19.55
C PHE A 71 15.04 -19.27 -20.63
N GLU A 72 16.21 -19.10 -21.24
CA GLU A 72 16.75 -20.03 -22.23
C GLU A 72 16.95 -21.43 -21.65
N LYS A 73 17.54 -21.52 -20.44
CA LYS A 73 17.67 -22.79 -19.71
C LYS A 73 16.33 -23.44 -19.40
N ALA A 74 15.28 -22.65 -19.20
CA ALA A 74 13.92 -23.11 -18.98
C ALA A 74 13.16 -23.48 -20.27
N GLY A 75 13.81 -23.38 -21.44
CA GLY A 75 13.22 -23.74 -22.74
C GLY A 75 12.48 -22.60 -23.45
N ALA A 76 12.57 -21.36 -22.94
CA ALA A 76 12.02 -20.20 -23.63
C ALA A 76 12.76 -19.94 -24.95
N LYS A 77 12.08 -19.33 -25.91
CA LYS A 77 12.71 -18.86 -27.15
C LYS A 77 13.30 -17.48 -26.90
N VAL A 78 14.63 -17.41 -26.85
CA VAL A 78 15.38 -16.17 -26.64
C VAL A 78 16.00 -15.72 -27.96
N ASP A 79 15.65 -14.51 -28.39
CA ASP A 79 16.36 -13.80 -29.45
C ASP A 79 17.38 -12.86 -28.81
N HIS A 80 18.64 -13.27 -28.79
CA HIS A 80 19.74 -12.49 -28.21
C HIS A 80 20.05 -11.20 -28.98
N ALA A 81 19.66 -11.07 -30.26
CA ALA A 81 19.89 -9.85 -31.02
C ALA A 81 18.94 -8.72 -30.61
N THR A 82 17.70 -9.08 -30.23
CA THR A 82 16.67 -8.13 -29.78
C THR A 82 16.42 -8.19 -28.27
N ALA A 83 17.14 -9.06 -27.57
CA ALA A 83 16.92 -9.40 -26.17
C ALA A 83 15.45 -9.79 -25.86
N ASN A 84 14.74 -10.34 -26.84
CA ASN A 84 13.33 -10.68 -26.72
C ASN A 84 13.14 -12.13 -26.26
N VAL A 85 12.33 -12.32 -25.23
CA VAL A 85 11.99 -13.63 -24.68
C VAL A 85 10.53 -13.94 -24.96
N ARG A 86 10.29 -15.08 -25.61
CA ARG A 86 8.96 -15.67 -25.79
C ARG A 86 8.85 -16.93 -24.96
N ILE A 87 7.83 -16.97 -24.10
CA ILE A 87 7.52 -18.12 -23.24
C ILE A 87 6.20 -18.73 -23.68
N ASP A 88 6.12 -20.05 -23.71
CA ASP A 88 4.87 -20.75 -23.99
C ASP A 88 3.99 -20.89 -22.74
N ARG A 89 2.68 -21.12 -22.96
CA ARG A 89 1.71 -21.33 -21.88
C ARG A 89 2.05 -22.49 -20.94
N GLY A 90 2.80 -23.49 -21.40
CA GLY A 90 3.27 -24.61 -20.58
C GLY A 90 4.28 -24.14 -19.53
N LEU A 91 5.27 -23.34 -19.93
CA LEU A 91 6.23 -22.76 -18.98
C LEU A 91 5.53 -21.85 -17.95
N VAL A 92 4.56 -21.06 -18.38
CA VAL A 92 3.72 -20.25 -17.46
C VAL A 92 2.98 -21.16 -16.47
N ALA A 93 2.34 -22.22 -16.96
CA ALA A 93 1.60 -23.16 -16.12
C ALA A 93 2.50 -23.89 -15.11
N GLU A 94 3.71 -24.33 -15.51
CA GLU A 94 4.66 -24.98 -14.61
C GLU A 94 5.15 -24.04 -13.50
N ALA A 95 5.49 -22.79 -13.84
CA ALA A 95 5.89 -21.80 -12.84
C ALA A 95 4.77 -21.57 -11.81
N LEU A 96 3.52 -21.41 -12.28
CA LEU A 96 2.37 -21.14 -11.42
C LEU A 96 2.12 -22.25 -10.39
N LYS A 97 2.46 -23.52 -10.67
CA LYS A 97 2.29 -24.64 -9.72
C LYS A 97 3.11 -24.49 -8.44
N THR A 98 4.21 -23.72 -8.51
CA THR A 98 5.13 -23.54 -7.39
C THR A 98 4.86 -22.26 -6.60
N THR A 99 3.94 -21.42 -7.06
CA THR A 99 3.59 -20.17 -6.37
C THR A 99 2.77 -20.44 -5.10
N GLN A 100 2.80 -19.48 -4.17
CA GLN A 100 2.05 -19.55 -2.91
C GLN A 100 0.81 -18.67 -3.00
N SER A 101 -0.35 -19.22 -2.65
CA SER A 101 -1.62 -18.47 -2.63
C SER A 101 -1.77 -17.54 -1.44
N SER A 102 -1.00 -17.80 -0.39
CA SER A 102 -0.85 -16.90 0.75
C SER A 102 0.46 -17.16 1.46
N TYR A 103 1.01 -16.12 2.09
CA TYR A 103 2.22 -16.18 2.90
C TYR A 103 2.23 -15.01 3.89
N ARG A 104 3.25 -14.96 4.74
CA ARG A 104 3.43 -13.89 5.72
C ARG A 104 4.73 -13.13 5.50
N LEU A 105 4.79 -11.87 5.95
CA LEU A 105 6.04 -11.14 6.16
C LEU A 105 6.22 -10.92 7.66
N THR A 106 7.38 -11.30 8.18
CA THR A 106 7.72 -11.18 9.61
C THR A 106 8.69 -10.01 9.80
N PRO A 107 8.22 -8.84 10.29
CA PRO A 107 9.11 -7.72 10.61
C PRO A 107 9.86 -7.96 11.92
N ARG A 108 10.68 -6.98 12.35
CA ARG A 108 11.44 -7.08 13.61
C ARG A 108 10.58 -7.25 14.85
N ASN A 109 9.34 -6.75 14.84
CA ASN A 109 8.34 -7.07 15.86
C ASN A 109 7.29 -8.02 15.26
N PRO A 110 7.30 -9.32 15.62
CA PRO A 110 6.34 -10.30 15.10
C PRO A 110 4.86 -9.97 15.39
N ALA A 111 4.53 -9.06 16.31
CA ALA A 111 3.16 -8.58 16.49
C ALA A 111 2.61 -7.85 15.24
N ASN A 112 3.49 -7.33 14.39
CA ASN A 112 3.15 -6.66 13.14
C ASN A 112 3.26 -7.58 11.91
N THR A 113 3.19 -8.91 12.08
CA THR A 113 3.22 -9.84 10.95
C THR A 113 2.14 -9.52 9.92
N ILE A 114 2.57 -9.37 8.67
CA ILE A 114 1.72 -9.05 7.52
C ILE A 114 1.26 -10.35 6.87
N HIS A 115 -0.03 -10.50 6.60
CA HIS A 115 -0.57 -11.68 5.91
C HIS A 115 -1.00 -11.28 4.50
N LEU A 116 -0.41 -11.91 3.50
CA LEU A 116 -0.66 -11.64 2.09
C LEU A 116 -1.41 -12.82 1.48
N GLY A 117 -2.53 -12.55 0.80
CA GLY A 117 -3.39 -13.55 0.19
C GLY A 117 -4.72 -13.76 0.93
N GLY A 118 -5.57 -14.59 0.35
CA GLY A 118 -6.94 -14.79 0.80
C GLY A 118 -7.73 -13.47 0.84
N ASN A 119 -8.45 -13.24 1.94
CA ASN A 119 -9.27 -12.05 2.14
C ASN A 119 -8.59 -10.96 2.99
N THR A 120 -7.30 -11.11 3.33
CA THR A 120 -6.59 -10.12 4.13
C THR A 120 -6.24 -8.91 3.29
N ILE A 121 -6.40 -7.71 3.85
CA ILE A 121 -6.03 -6.43 3.23
C ILE A 121 -4.97 -5.75 4.09
N ASN A 122 -3.89 -5.28 3.48
CA ASN A 122 -2.86 -4.50 4.15
C ASN A 122 -2.69 -3.16 3.42
N PHE A 123 -2.83 -2.07 4.16
CA PHE A 123 -2.67 -0.70 3.63
C PHE A 123 -1.26 -0.20 3.91
N THR A 124 -0.61 0.39 2.91
CA THR A 124 0.75 0.92 3.04
C THR A 124 0.82 2.43 2.94
N LEU A 125 1.91 2.98 3.48
CA LEU A 125 2.29 4.36 3.23
C LEU A 125 2.64 4.60 1.75
N VAL A 126 2.49 5.83 1.27
CA VAL A 126 3.02 6.33 0.00
C VAL A 126 4.50 6.01 -0.15
N ALA A 127 4.97 5.89 -1.39
CA ALA A 127 6.36 5.66 -1.72
C ALA A 127 6.66 6.06 -3.15
N GLY A 128 7.87 6.55 -3.42
CA GLY A 128 8.32 7.00 -4.73
C GLY A 128 8.37 8.53 -4.93
N PRO A 129 7.50 9.36 -4.32
CA PRO A 129 7.53 10.81 -4.56
C PRO A 129 8.91 11.44 -4.37
N PRO A 130 9.40 12.23 -5.35
CA PRO A 130 10.59 13.04 -5.17
C PRO A 130 10.34 14.30 -4.34
N ASN A 131 9.07 14.68 -4.11
CA ASN A 131 8.69 15.86 -3.35
C ASN A 131 7.85 15.50 -2.13
N VAL A 132 7.82 16.44 -1.20
CA VAL A 132 6.97 16.42 -0.01
C VAL A 132 6.22 17.76 0.10
N HIS A 133 5.04 17.73 0.69
CA HIS A 133 4.21 18.91 0.90
C HIS A 133 3.57 18.90 2.29
N ASP A 134 3.56 20.05 2.93
CA ASP A 134 2.59 20.37 3.99
C ASP A 134 2.12 21.83 3.85
N MET A 135 1.01 22.17 4.50
CA MET A 135 0.40 23.51 4.41
C MET A 135 1.30 24.64 4.93
N GLU A 136 2.22 24.36 5.85
CA GLU A 136 3.03 25.39 6.51
C GLU A 136 4.32 25.69 5.75
N ARG A 137 4.97 24.65 5.22
CA ARG A 137 6.27 24.71 4.53
C ARG A 137 6.15 24.63 3.00
N GLY A 138 4.96 24.32 2.49
CA GLY A 138 4.69 24.16 1.06
C GLY A 138 5.39 22.94 0.44
N ARG A 139 5.30 22.85 -0.90
CA ARG A 139 5.94 21.79 -1.68
C ARG A 139 7.45 22.01 -1.75
N ARG A 140 8.21 20.97 -1.45
CA ARG A 140 9.68 20.98 -1.45
C ARG A 140 10.25 19.63 -1.85
N ALA A 141 11.55 19.59 -2.15
CA ALA A 141 12.24 18.35 -2.43
C ALA A 141 12.23 17.42 -1.18
N GLY A 142 12.09 16.12 -1.43
CA GLY A 142 12.14 15.12 -0.37
C GLY A 142 13.48 15.15 0.37
N ASN A 143 13.42 14.95 1.69
CA ASN A 143 14.58 14.98 2.57
C ASN A 143 14.39 14.00 3.73
N LEU A 144 15.47 13.65 4.42
CA LEU A 144 15.50 12.64 5.46
C LEU A 144 14.68 13.05 6.70
N HIS A 145 14.61 14.35 6.99
CA HIS A 145 13.77 14.84 8.09
C HIS A 145 12.29 14.53 7.82
N ASP A 146 11.79 14.94 6.65
CA ASP A 146 10.40 14.66 6.28
C ASP A 146 10.13 13.17 6.05
N TYR A 147 11.13 12.43 5.56
CA TYR A 147 11.09 10.97 5.52
C TYR A 147 10.85 10.37 6.90
N ALA A 148 11.64 10.81 7.89
CA ALA A 148 11.53 10.35 9.27
C ALA A 148 10.17 10.71 9.87
N ASP A 149 9.66 11.92 9.65
CA ASP A 149 8.34 12.32 10.15
C ASP A 149 7.21 11.50 9.53
N LEU A 150 7.19 11.29 8.21
CA LEU A 150 6.19 10.43 7.58
C LEU A 150 6.29 8.97 8.06
N THR A 151 7.50 8.50 8.34
CA THR A 151 7.77 7.18 8.93
C THR A 151 7.19 7.07 10.35
N ARG A 152 7.36 8.11 11.18
CA ARG A 152 6.74 8.21 12.52
C ARG A 152 5.22 8.21 12.45
N LEU A 153 4.64 8.93 11.48
CA LEU A 153 3.19 8.92 11.25
C LEU A 153 2.69 7.53 10.88
N ALA A 154 3.40 6.80 10.02
CA ALA A 154 3.04 5.42 9.72
C ALA A 154 3.16 4.47 10.91
N GLN A 155 4.09 4.71 11.85
CA GLN A 155 4.11 3.98 13.11
C GLN A 155 2.89 4.32 13.98
N HIS A 156 2.56 5.62 14.08
CA HIS A 156 1.47 6.12 14.93
C HIS A 156 0.08 5.62 14.51
N PHE A 157 -0.21 5.55 13.21
CA PHE A 157 -1.53 5.13 12.72
C PHE A 157 -1.62 3.61 12.54
N ASN A 158 -2.54 2.99 13.28
CA ASN A 158 -2.76 1.54 13.31
C ASN A 158 -3.19 0.96 11.96
N CYS A 159 -3.88 1.75 11.14
CA CYS A 159 -4.36 1.28 9.83
C CYS A 159 -3.25 1.24 8.76
N ILE A 160 -2.06 1.80 9.02
CA ILE A 160 -0.91 1.68 8.14
C ILE A 160 -0.12 0.45 8.59
N HIS A 161 -0.21 -0.63 7.81
CA HIS A 161 0.30 -1.94 8.20
C HIS A 161 1.78 -2.12 7.81
N MET A 162 2.20 -1.46 6.73
CA MET A 162 3.53 -1.63 6.15
C MET A 162 4.00 -0.31 5.53
N LEU A 163 5.31 -0.06 5.56
CA LEU A 163 5.89 1.06 4.83
C LEU A 163 6.05 0.69 3.35
N GLY A 164 5.92 1.68 2.47
CA GLY A 164 6.37 1.54 1.10
C GLY A 164 7.91 1.55 1.01
N ASN A 165 8.45 1.80 -0.19
CA ASN A 165 9.88 1.99 -0.43
C ASN A 165 10.34 3.30 0.23
N GLN A 166 10.89 4.22 -0.57
CA GLN A 166 11.20 5.54 -0.08
C GLN A 166 9.93 6.35 -0.04
N VAL A 167 9.41 6.66 1.15
CA VAL A 167 8.17 7.45 1.35
C VAL A 167 8.22 8.75 0.56
N CYS A 168 9.36 9.42 0.65
CA CYS A 168 9.85 10.41 -0.30
C CYS A 168 11.33 10.11 -0.56
N ALA A 169 11.89 10.53 -1.70
CA ALA A 169 13.32 10.39 -1.94
C ALA A 169 14.11 11.49 -1.19
N PRO A 170 15.01 11.17 -0.26
CA PRO A 170 15.90 12.17 0.36
C PRO A 170 16.96 12.58 -0.66
N VAL A 171 16.74 13.67 -1.38
CA VAL A 171 17.59 14.03 -2.53
C VAL A 171 18.90 14.70 -2.12
N GLU A 172 19.00 15.16 -0.87
CA GLU A 172 20.24 15.70 -0.29
C GLU A 172 21.28 14.61 0.01
N LEU A 173 20.87 13.33 0.03
CA LEU A 173 21.76 12.20 0.27
C LEU A 173 22.28 11.61 -1.06
N PRO A 174 23.50 11.06 -1.11
CA PRO A 174 24.04 10.43 -2.31
C PRO A 174 23.16 9.27 -2.82
N ALA A 175 22.80 9.30 -4.10
CA ALA A 175 21.84 8.35 -4.69
C ALA A 175 22.28 6.88 -4.62
N ASN A 176 23.59 6.63 -4.61
CA ASN A 176 24.19 5.30 -4.52
C ASN A 176 24.11 4.69 -3.10
N THR A 177 23.98 5.51 -2.06
CA THR A 177 23.96 5.02 -0.66
C THR A 177 22.72 5.39 0.14
N ARG A 178 21.87 6.31 -0.33
CA ARG A 178 20.71 6.80 0.43
C ARG A 178 19.70 5.72 0.83
N HIS A 179 19.68 4.57 0.15
CA HIS A 179 18.82 3.44 0.54
C HIS A 179 19.17 2.96 1.95
N MET A 180 20.45 2.99 2.32
CA MET A 180 20.94 2.62 3.65
C MET A 180 20.34 3.51 4.74
N ASP A 181 20.34 4.83 4.53
CA ASP A 181 19.73 5.80 5.47
C ASP A 181 18.23 5.57 5.61
N THR A 182 17.55 5.33 4.50
CA THR A 182 16.10 5.10 4.51
C THR A 182 15.73 3.78 5.19
N TYR A 183 16.48 2.69 4.97
CA TYR A 183 16.25 1.42 5.64
C TYR A 183 16.55 1.50 7.13
N PHE A 184 17.64 2.19 7.50
CA PHE A 184 17.98 2.44 8.90
C PHE A 184 16.85 3.22 9.60
N THR A 185 16.33 4.26 8.94
CA THR A 185 15.20 5.05 9.45
C THR A 185 13.94 4.20 9.62
N ASN A 186 13.60 3.35 8.64
CA ASN A 186 12.46 2.45 8.75
C ASN A 186 12.59 1.49 9.93
N LEU A 187 13.76 0.87 10.09
CA LEU A 187 14.02 -0.11 11.14
C LEU A 187 14.05 0.51 12.54
N THR A 188 14.55 1.74 12.67
CA THR A 188 14.69 2.40 13.98
C THR A 188 13.43 3.13 14.41
N LEU A 189 12.77 3.84 13.50
CA LEU A 189 11.57 4.64 13.83
C LEU A 189 10.27 3.84 13.76
N THR A 190 10.28 2.64 13.16
CA THR A 190 9.14 1.73 13.15
C THR A 190 9.55 0.32 13.53
N ASP A 191 8.58 -0.52 13.82
CA ASP A 191 8.74 -1.96 13.99
C ASP A 191 7.89 -2.75 12.97
N LYS A 192 7.53 -2.11 11.86
CA LYS A 192 6.73 -2.65 10.77
C LYS A 192 7.63 -3.17 9.63
N SER A 193 7.04 -3.97 8.74
CA SER A 193 7.73 -4.38 7.50
C SER A 193 7.78 -3.20 6.52
N PHE A 194 8.72 -3.23 5.58
CA PHE A 194 8.90 -2.19 4.59
C PHE A 194 9.27 -2.77 3.23
N HIS A 195 9.12 -1.94 2.19
CA HIS A 195 9.56 -2.29 0.86
C HIS A 195 11.03 -1.88 0.67
N VAL A 196 11.89 -2.83 0.28
CA VAL A 196 13.27 -2.53 -0.14
C VAL A 196 13.36 -2.09 -1.60
N SER A 197 14.13 -1.04 -1.86
CA SER A 197 14.49 -0.64 -3.22
C SER A 197 15.26 -1.77 -3.93
N ALA A 198 14.58 -2.50 -4.82
CA ALA A 198 15.17 -3.54 -5.63
C ALA A 198 15.65 -3.00 -7.00
N ILE A 199 16.25 -1.81 -6.99
CA ILE A 199 16.98 -1.27 -8.15
C ILE A 199 18.38 -1.88 -8.12
N GLY A 200 18.51 -3.04 -8.76
CA GLY A 200 19.73 -3.84 -8.78
C GLY A 200 19.89 -4.72 -7.54
N ARG A 201 20.93 -5.55 -7.56
CA ARG A 201 21.23 -6.53 -6.50
C ARG A 201 21.63 -5.88 -5.19
N GLY A 202 22.55 -4.92 -5.19
CA GLY A 202 23.15 -4.39 -3.97
C GLY A 202 22.13 -3.78 -3.03
N ARG A 203 21.25 -2.91 -3.54
CA ARG A 203 20.20 -2.25 -2.73
C ARG A 203 19.18 -3.22 -2.14
N ALA A 204 18.86 -4.30 -2.86
CA ALA A 204 17.97 -5.35 -2.36
C ALA A 204 18.66 -6.15 -1.26
N LEU A 205 19.90 -6.59 -1.50
CA LEU A 205 20.69 -7.38 -0.55
C LEU A 205 20.96 -6.59 0.74
N ASP A 206 21.33 -5.32 0.65
CA ASP A 206 21.54 -4.47 1.82
C ASP A 206 20.27 -4.39 2.69
N GLY A 207 19.09 -4.30 2.06
CA GLY A 207 17.82 -4.28 2.78
C GLY A 207 17.49 -5.63 3.44
N ILE A 208 17.81 -6.75 2.79
CA ILE A 208 17.69 -8.10 3.35
C ILE A 208 18.62 -8.25 4.56
N GLU A 209 19.89 -7.86 4.42
CA GLU A 209 20.91 -7.92 5.48
C GLU A 209 20.50 -7.07 6.69
N MET A 210 20.05 -5.84 6.47
CA MET A 210 19.61 -4.97 7.56
C MET A 210 18.37 -5.52 8.27
N MET A 211 17.41 -6.10 7.54
CA MET A 211 16.27 -6.79 8.17
C MET A 211 16.73 -8.03 8.96
N ALA A 212 17.70 -8.79 8.45
CA ALA A 212 18.27 -9.94 9.14
C ALA A 212 18.91 -9.50 10.49
N ILE A 213 19.76 -8.47 10.46
CA ILE A 213 20.36 -7.87 11.66
C ILE A 213 19.29 -7.42 12.65
N ALA A 214 18.27 -6.69 12.18
CA ALA A 214 17.18 -6.20 13.04
C ALA A 214 16.36 -7.31 13.71
N ARG A 215 16.38 -8.51 13.13
CA ARG A 215 15.68 -9.70 13.62
C ARG A 215 16.60 -10.68 14.37
N GLY A 216 17.90 -10.40 14.43
CA GLY A 216 18.89 -11.33 14.97
C GLY A 216 19.03 -12.62 14.15
N LEU A 217 18.77 -12.56 12.85
CA LEU A 217 18.85 -13.68 11.91
C LEU A 217 20.05 -13.55 10.99
N THR A 218 20.49 -14.69 10.47
CA THR A 218 21.41 -14.77 9.34
C THR A 218 20.68 -14.56 8.01
N LEU A 219 21.44 -14.27 6.95
CA LEU A 219 20.91 -14.17 5.59
C LEU A 219 20.26 -15.47 5.09
N ASP A 220 20.80 -16.62 5.49
CA ASP A 220 20.25 -17.91 5.07
C ASP A 220 18.92 -18.20 5.79
N GLU A 221 18.80 -17.86 7.09
CA GLU A 221 17.53 -17.97 7.82
C GLU A 221 16.43 -17.06 7.26
N MET A 222 16.79 -15.88 6.76
CA MET A 222 15.84 -14.98 6.08
C MET A 222 15.17 -15.63 4.86
N ARG A 223 15.78 -16.65 4.23
CA ARG A 223 15.23 -17.32 3.04
C ARG A 223 13.92 -18.04 3.29
N ASP A 224 13.71 -18.51 4.52
CA ASP A 224 12.54 -19.32 4.87
C ASP A 224 11.54 -18.56 5.76
N ASP A 225 11.90 -17.34 6.18
CA ASP A 225 11.01 -16.45 6.93
C ASP A 225 11.10 -15.01 6.39
N PRO A 226 10.46 -14.72 5.24
CA PRO A 226 10.53 -13.42 4.59
C PRO A 226 10.08 -12.29 5.53
N GLY A 227 10.84 -11.20 5.56
CA GLY A 227 10.56 -10.04 6.42
C GLY A 227 10.20 -8.77 5.67
N ILE A 228 10.46 -8.74 4.37
CA ILE A 228 10.35 -7.55 3.51
C ILE A 228 9.73 -7.95 2.16
N ALA A 229 9.24 -6.94 1.45
CA ALA A 229 8.79 -7.11 0.08
C ALA A 229 9.45 -6.11 -0.86
N THR A 230 9.26 -6.31 -2.16
CA THR A 230 9.52 -5.28 -3.17
C THR A 230 8.43 -5.21 -4.21
N ILE A 231 8.38 -4.08 -4.92
CA ILE A 231 7.60 -3.90 -6.14
C ILE A 231 8.56 -3.89 -7.31
N ILE A 232 8.38 -4.83 -8.24
CA ILE A 232 9.14 -4.89 -9.48
C ILE A 232 8.26 -4.37 -10.60
N SER A 233 8.55 -3.14 -11.02
CA SER A 233 7.82 -2.50 -12.10
C SER A 233 8.23 -3.07 -13.45
N VAL A 234 7.25 -3.44 -14.27
CA VAL A 234 7.51 -3.72 -15.69
C VAL A 234 7.43 -2.41 -16.46
N ASN A 235 8.43 -2.13 -17.29
CA ASN A 235 8.48 -0.95 -18.14
C ASN A 235 7.56 -1.21 -19.35
N SER A 236 6.28 -0.91 -19.16
CA SER A 236 5.28 -1.16 -20.18
C SER A 236 5.46 -0.19 -21.37
N PRO A 237 5.26 -0.63 -22.62
CA PRO A 237 4.86 -1.98 -23.00
C PRO A 237 6.03 -2.95 -23.16
N ARG A 238 5.91 -4.12 -22.52
CA ARG A 238 6.70 -5.34 -22.78
C ARG A 238 8.23 -5.20 -22.67
N ARG A 239 8.73 -4.41 -21.72
CA ARG A 239 10.15 -4.33 -21.39
C ARG A 239 10.42 -4.58 -19.92
N PHE A 240 11.45 -5.38 -19.65
CA PHE A 240 11.92 -5.72 -18.32
C PHE A 240 13.35 -5.21 -18.15
N ASP A 241 13.49 -4.10 -17.43
CA ASP A 241 14.76 -3.41 -17.26
C ASP A 241 15.77 -4.26 -16.45
N GLU A 242 17.06 -4.07 -16.71
CA GLU A 242 18.14 -4.88 -16.11
C GLU A 242 18.13 -4.78 -14.58
N MET A 243 18.07 -3.57 -14.03
CA MET A 243 18.09 -3.35 -12.59
C MET A 243 16.85 -3.95 -11.89
N MET A 244 15.69 -3.92 -12.55
CA MET A 244 14.47 -4.56 -12.05
C MET A 244 14.58 -6.08 -12.08
N ALA A 245 15.17 -6.65 -13.14
CA ALA A 245 15.47 -8.09 -13.21
C ALA A 245 16.42 -8.53 -12.10
N GLU A 246 17.55 -7.86 -11.92
CA GLU A 246 18.53 -8.22 -10.89
C GLU A 246 17.96 -8.07 -9.47
N GLY A 247 17.16 -7.03 -9.23
CA GLY A 247 16.45 -6.86 -7.97
C GLY A 247 15.44 -7.98 -7.70
N LEU A 248 14.60 -8.31 -8.69
CA LEU A 248 13.64 -9.41 -8.61
C LEU A 248 14.34 -10.73 -8.28
N MET A 249 15.38 -11.07 -9.06
CA MET A 249 16.07 -12.33 -8.87
C MET A 249 16.81 -12.37 -7.52
N THR A 250 17.36 -11.25 -7.05
CA THR A 250 17.98 -11.17 -5.72
C THR A 250 16.95 -11.41 -4.61
N MET A 251 15.77 -10.78 -4.69
CA MET A 251 14.70 -11.01 -3.71
C MET A 251 14.24 -12.48 -3.71
N ALA A 252 14.08 -13.08 -4.89
CA ALA A 252 13.68 -14.48 -5.03
C ALA A 252 14.74 -15.46 -4.50
N GLU A 253 16.03 -15.25 -4.79
CA GLU A 253 17.15 -16.03 -4.25
C GLU A 253 17.13 -16.08 -2.72
N PHE A 254 16.84 -14.94 -2.10
CA PHE A 254 16.78 -14.79 -0.66
C PHE A 254 15.38 -15.00 -0.09
N GLY A 255 14.45 -15.58 -0.86
CA GLY A 255 13.11 -15.94 -0.38
C GLY A 255 12.21 -14.80 0.04
N GLN A 256 12.55 -13.56 -0.33
CA GLN A 256 11.75 -12.39 -0.01
C GLN A 256 10.62 -12.18 -1.03
N SER A 257 9.62 -11.41 -0.61
CA SER A 257 8.41 -11.20 -1.39
C SER A 257 8.60 -10.24 -2.56
N VAL A 258 8.09 -10.59 -3.74
CA VAL A 258 8.08 -9.74 -4.92
C VAL A 258 6.64 -9.51 -5.41
N ALA A 259 6.23 -8.26 -5.63
CA ALA A 259 5.03 -7.97 -6.40
C ALA A 259 5.41 -7.47 -7.81
N VAL A 260 5.16 -8.30 -8.82
CA VAL A 260 5.43 -7.94 -10.22
C VAL A 260 4.29 -7.06 -10.71
N THR A 261 4.60 -5.79 -10.98
CA THR A 261 3.59 -4.74 -11.20
C THR A 261 3.84 -4.03 -12.52
N PRO A 262 3.17 -4.44 -13.60
CA PRO A 262 3.16 -3.66 -14.83
C PRO A 262 2.51 -2.29 -14.62
N PHE A 263 3.10 -1.25 -15.23
CA PHE A 263 2.62 0.12 -15.14
C PHE A 263 2.03 0.57 -16.47
N THR A 264 0.73 0.37 -16.63
CA THR A 264 0.03 0.58 -17.89
C THR A 264 -0.89 1.78 -17.83
N LEU A 265 -0.64 2.78 -18.67
CA LEU A 265 -1.56 3.87 -18.93
C LEU A 265 -2.25 3.65 -20.28
N MET A 266 -3.57 3.46 -20.26
CA MET A 266 -4.40 3.29 -21.44
C MET A 266 -4.33 4.54 -22.32
N GLY A 267 -3.96 4.35 -23.58
CA GLY A 267 -3.76 5.44 -24.56
C GLY A 267 -2.32 5.93 -24.65
N ALA A 268 -1.40 5.44 -23.81
CA ALA A 268 0.02 5.77 -23.87
C ALA A 268 0.90 4.51 -23.90
N MET A 269 1.04 3.81 -22.76
CA MET A 269 1.88 2.60 -22.62
C MET A 269 1.12 1.29 -22.77
N SER A 270 -0.18 1.37 -23.07
CA SER A 270 -1.06 0.24 -23.34
C SER A 270 -2.19 0.67 -24.29
N PRO A 271 -2.88 -0.28 -24.96
CA PRO A 271 -4.05 0.03 -25.76
C PRO A 271 -5.06 0.88 -25.01
N VAL A 272 -5.76 1.76 -25.73
CA VAL A 272 -6.77 2.66 -25.12
C VAL A 272 -7.98 1.90 -24.54
N THR A 273 -8.17 0.64 -24.92
CA THR A 273 -9.29 -0.19 -24.46
C THR A 273 -8.91 -1.00 -23.22
N LEU A 274 -9.83 -1.05 -22.26
CA LEU A 274 -9.61 -1.71 -20.97
C LEU A 274 -9.25 -3.20 -21.10
N ALA A 275 -9.93 -3.95 -21.97
CA ALA A 275 -9.62 -5.37 -22.17
C ALA A 275 -8.22 -5.60 -22.77
N GLY A 276 -7.80 -4.74 -23.70
CA GLY A 276 -6.46 -4.81 -24.30
C GLY A 276 -5.37 -4.47 -23.29
N ALA A 277 -5.57 -3.43 -22.49
CA ALA A 277 -4.67 -3.07 -21.41
C ALA A 277 -4.56 -4.17 -20.33
N LEU A 278 -5.69 -4.77 -19.94
CA LEU A 278 -5.69 -5.90 -19.00
C LEU A 278 -4.96 -7.12 -19.56
N ALA A 279 -5.09 -7.43 -20.86
CA ALA A 279 -4.36 -8.53 -21.49
C ALA A 279 -2.85 -8.28 -21.51
N GLN A 280 -2.42 -7.05 -21.79
CA GLN A 280 -1.01 -6.65 -21.74
C GLN A 280 -0.46 -6.70 -20.32
N GLN A 281 -1.13 -6.05 -19.35
CA GLN A 281 -0.75 -6.09 -17.93
C GLN A 281 -0.63 -7.54 -17.47
N ASN A 282 -1.62 -8.38 -17.78
CA ASN A 282 -1.61 -9.75 -17.33
C ASN A 282 -0.46 -10.58 -17.95
N ALA A 283 -0.10 -10.35 -19.22
CA ALA A 283 1.08 -10.96 -19.82
C ALA A 283 2.37 -10.53 -19.10
N GLU A 284 2.56 -9.23 -18.91
CA GLU A 284 3.75 -8.66 -18.25
C GLU A 284 3.90 -9.13 -16.80
N ALA A 285 2.80 -9.21 -16.04
CA ALA A 285 2.79 -9.72 -14.67
C ALA A 285 3.19 -11.20 -14.62
N LEU A 286 2.59 -12.04 -15.47
CA LEU A 286 2.90 -13.47 -15.54
C LEU A 286 4.36 -13.72 -15.96
N PHE A 287 4.91 -12.90 -16.84
CA PHE A 287 6.32 -13.00 -17.23
C PHE A 287 7.27 -12.84 -16.04
N GLY A 288 7.07 -11.82 -15.20
CA GLY A 288 7.88 -11.64 -13.99
C GLY A 288 7.60 -12.70 -12.92
N VAL A 289 6.37 -13.22 -12.83
CA VAL A 289 6.05 -14.37 -11.95
C VAL A 289 6.86 -15.59 -12.38
N VAL A 290 6.93 -15.88 -13.68
CA VAL A 290 7.75 -16.96 -14.22
C VAL A 290 9.22 -16.75 -13.86
N LEU A 291 9.78 -15.56 -14.11
CA LEU A 291 11.17 -15.27 -13.75
C LEU A 291 11.43 -15.51 -12.25
N THR A 292 10.50 -15.10 -11.39
CA THR A 292 10.61 -15.31 -9.93
C THR A 292 10.72 -16.80 -9.58
N GLN A 293 9.87 -17.64 -10.20
CA GLN A 293 9.87 -19.08 -9.94
C GLN A 293 11.03 -19.81 -10.63
N LEU A 294 11.57 -19.28 -11.74
CA LEU A 294 12.80 -19.81 -12.35
C LEU A 294 14.04 -19.61 -11.48
N VAL A 295 14.07 -18.53 -10.71
CA VAL A 295 15.16 -18.27 -9.74
C VAL A 295 15.06 -19.21 -8.55
N ARG A 296 13.87 -19.28 -7.93
CA ARG A 296 13.62 -20.16 -6.80
C ARG A 296 12.14 -20.58 -6.80
N PRO A 297 11.83 -21.83 -7.16
CA PRO A 297 10.48 -22.38 -7.00
C PRO A 297 9.98 -22.23 -5.57
N GLY A 298 8.78 -21.71 -5.39
CA GLY A 298 8.24 -21.42 -4.06
C GLY A 298 8.59 -20.03 -3.52
N ALA A 299 9.39 -19.21 -4.20
CA ALA A 299 9.64 -17.84 -3.77
C ALA A 299 8.32 -17.04 -3.69
N PRO A 300 8.07 -16.29 -2.61
CA PRO A 300 6.82 -15.55 -2.46
C PRO A 300 6.65 -14.47 -3.53
N VAL A 301 5.54 -14.53 -4.25
CA VAL A 301 5.24 -13.61 -5.35
C VAL A 301 3.79 -13.15 -5.31
N MET A 302 3.54 -11.88 -5.65
CA MET A 302 2.21 -11.32 -5.84
C MET A 302 2.00 -10.93 -7.29
N TYR A 303 0.76 -11.07 -7.73
CA TYR A 303 0.28 -10.40 -8.92
C TYR A 303 0.09 -8.92 -8.61
N GLY A 304 0.88 -8.05 -9.23
CA GLY A 304 0.72 -6.61 -9.14
C GLY A 304 -0.01 -6.05 -10.35
N ALA A 305 -0.82 -5.02 -10.12
CA ALA A 305 -1.47 -4.27 -11.18
C ALA A 305 -1.35 -2.77 -10.93
N PHE A 306 -1.10 -2.03 -11.99
CA PHE A 306 -1.28 -0.59 -12.05
C PHE A 306 -1.78 -0.23 -13.45
N THR A 307 -3.09 -0.32 -13.66
CA THR A 307 -3.75 0.11 -14.90
C THR A 307 -4.59 1.35 -14.64
N SER A 308 -4.31 2.42 -15.37
CA SER A 308 -5.14 3.63 -15.40
C SER A 308 -5.23 4.19 -16.81
N ASN A 309 -5.95 5.29 -17.01
CA ASN A 309 -6.01 6.01 -18.29
C ASN A 309 -5.17 7.30 -18.24
N VAL A 310 -4.82 7.81 -19.42
CA VAL A 310 -4.40 9.21 -19.56
C VAL A 310 -5.62 10.11 -19.77
N ASP A 311 -5.49 11.39 -19.43
CA ASP A 311 -6.38 12.41 -19.96
C ASP A 311 -6.00 12.67 -21.42
N MET A 312 -6.89 12.34 -22.36
CA MET A 312 -6.60 12.47 -23.80
C MET A 312 -6.39 13.92 -24.25
N LYS A 313 -6.83 14.91 -23.44
CA LYS A 313 -6.65 16.33 -23.76
C LYS A 313 -5.26 16.84 -23.40
N SER A 314 -4.75 16.50 -22.21
CA SER A 314 -3.45 16.95 -21.72
C SER A 314 -2.31 15.94 -21.88
N GLY A 315 -2.64 14.66 -22.09
CA GLY A 315 -1.71 13.53 -22.04
C GLY A 315 -1.28 13.14 -20.61
N ALA A 316 -1.78 13.83 -19.58
CA ALA A 316 -1.38 13.56 -18.20
C ALA A 316 -1.96 12.23 -17.68
N PRO A 317 -1.24 11.50 -16.80
CA PRO A 317 -1.81 10.36 -16.10
C PRO A 317 -3.03 10.78 -15.27
N ALA A 318 -4.13 10.04 -15.40
CA ALA A 318 -5.31 10.19 -14.55
C ALA A 318 -5.33 9.08 -13.50
N PHE A 319 -5.91 9.35 -12.33
CA PHE A 319 -6.05 8.40 -11.23
C PHE A 319 -7.41 8.54 -10.56
N GLY A 320 -7.87 7.49 -9.88
CA GLY A 320 -9.19 7.52 -9.24
C GLY A 320 -10.37 7.61 -10.23
N THR A 321 -10.11 7.27 -11.50
CA THR A 321 -11.13 7.28 -12.55
C THR A 321 -12.01 6.02 -12.49
N PRO A 322 -13.19 6.05 -13.11
CA PRO A 322 -14.01 4.84 -13.28
C PRO A 322 -13.25 3.70 -13.98
N GLU A 323 -12.43 4.03 -14.98
CA GLU A 323 -11.60 3.07 -15.71
C GLU A 323 -10.56 2.43 -14.81
N ASN A 324 -9.84 3.22 -14.00
CA ASN A 324 -8.87 2.71 -13.02
C ASN A 324 -9.55 1.79 -11.99
N THR A 325 -10.73 2.18 -11.50
CA THR A 325 -11.49 1.38 -10.53
C THR A 325 -11.95 0.04 -11.11
N LYS A 326 -12.47 0.04 -12.34
CA LYS A 326 -12.82 -1.20 -13.05
C LYS A 326 -11.59 -2.07 -13.27
N ALA A 327 -10.45 -1.46 -13.63
CA ALA A 327 -9.20 -2.17 -13.83
C ALA A 327 -8.69 -2.83 -12.54
N ASN A 328 -8.79 -2.15 -11.39
CA ASN A 328 -8.43 -2.71 -10.08
C ASN A 328 -9.27 -3.95 -9.75
N ILE A 329 -10.60 -3.88 -9.93
CA ILE A 329 -11.49 -5.01 -9.65
C ILE A 329 -11.21 -6.19 -10.61
N ALA A 330 -11.09 -5.92 -11.90
CA ALA A 330 -10.81 -6.92 -12.93
C ALA A 330 -9.43 -7.58 -12.73
N SER A 331 -8.42 -6.80 -12.35
CA SER A 331 -7.08 -7.32 -12.03
C SER A 331 -7.10 -8.24 -10.82
N GLY A 332 -7.93 -7.94 -9.81
CA GLY A 332 -8.18 -8.86 -8.70
C GLY A 332 -8.78 -10.19 -9.15
N GLN A 333 -9.71 -10.19 -10.12
CA GLN A 333 -10.23 -11.43 -10.72
C GLN A 333 -9.14 -12.23 -11.43
N LEU A 334 -8.24 -11.56 -12.16
CA LEU A 334 -7.10 -12.20 -12.81
C LEU A 334 -6.10 -12.78 -11.79
N ALA A 335 -5.76 -12.05 -10.73
CA ALA A 335 -4.91 -12.57 -9.65
C ALA A 335 -5.49 -13.86 -9.04
N ARG A 336 -6.81 -13.87 -8.75
CA ARG A 336 -7.52 -15.05 -8.24
C ARG A 336 -7.54 -16.21 -9.24
N ARG A 337 -7.62 -15.94 -10.54
CA ARG A 337 -7.54 -16.98 -11.60
C ARG A 337 -6.23 -17.76 -11.57
N TYR A 338 -5.15 -17.16 -11.06
CA TYR A 338 -3.85 -17.81 -10.85
C TYR A 338 -3.58 -18.19 -9.39
N ASN A 339 -4.56 -17.99 -8.50
CA ASN A 339 -4.43 -18.23 -7.07
C ASN A 339 -3.24 -17.49 -6.44
N LEU A 340 -3.02 -16.23 -6.84
CA LEU A 340 -1.95 -15.37 -6.34
C LEU A 340 -2.49 -14.25 -5.44
N PRO A 341 -1.74 -13.81 -4.42
CA PRO A 341 -2.04 -12.56 -3.74
C PRO A 341 -2.00 -11.37 -4.70
N TYR A 342 -2.83 -10.37 -4.43
CA TYR A 342 -3.03 -9.22 -5.30
C TYR A 342 -2.48 -7.92 -4.70
N ARG A 343 -1.59 -7.23 -5.43
CA ARG A 343 -1.13 -5.87 -5.12
C ARG A 343 -1.82 -4.86 -6.04
N THR A 344 -2.38 -3.81 -5.45
CA THR A 344 -3.09 -2.73 -6.14
C THR A 344 -2.75 -1.37 -5.53
N THR A 345 -3.22 -0.27 -6.13
CA THR A 345 -2.96 1.08 -5.65
C THR A 345 -4.19 1.98 -5.76
N PRO A 346 -4.51 2.76 -4.71
CA PRO A 346 -5.35 3.94 -4.81
C PRO A 346 -4.47 5.17 -5.09
N GLY A 347 -4.67 5.82 -6.25
CA GLY A 347 -3.91 7.01 -6.63
C GLY A 347 -4.83 8.24 -6.78
N SER A 348 -4.22 9.41 -6.76
CA SER A 348 -4.87 10.69 -7.11
C SER A 348 -3.95 11.54 -7.99
N ALA A 349 -4.55 12.25 -8.94
CA ALA A 349 -3.90 13.23 -9.80
C ALA A 349 -3.93 14.64 -9.18
N SER A 350 -4.73 14.89 -8.15
CA SER A 350 -4.86 16.22 -7.54
C SER A 350 -3.51 16.75 -7.07
N ASN A 351 -3.27 18.04 -7.33
CA ASN A 351 -2.09 18.77 -6.86
C ASN A 351 -2.19 19.17 -5.38
N ALA A 352 -3.35 18.99 -4.75
CA ALA A 352 -3.63 19.42 -3.38
C ALA A 352 -4.40 18.34 -2.58
N ALA A 353 -4.37 18.49 -1.26
CA ALA A 353 -5.17 17.70 -0.33
C ALA A 353 -6.61 18.26 -0.26
N ASP A 354 -7.30 18.28 -1.40
CA ASP A 354 -8.58 18.94 -1.61
C ASP A 354 -9.71 17.94 -1.91
N ALA A 355 -10.87 18.44 -2.35
CA ALA A 355 -12.00 17.61 -2.72
C ALA A 355 -11.65 16.60 -3.84
N GLN A 356 -10.86 17.02 -4.85
CA GLN A 356 -10.38 16.13 -5.90
C GLN A 356 -9.50 15.02 -5.34
N GLY A 357 -8.52 15.39 -4.51
CA GLY A 357 -7.64 14.44 -3.84
C GLY A 357 -8.41 13.38 -3.07
N ALA A 358 -9.46 13.79 -2.36
CA ALA A 358 -10.32 12.90 -1.59
C ALA A 358 -11.17 11.98 -2.48
N TYR A 359 -11.95 12.51 -3.43
CA TYR A 359 -12.87 11.66 -4.20
C TYR A 359 -12.14 10.68 -5.14
N GLU A 360 -10.98 11.06 -5.71
CA GLU A 360 -10.19 10.17 -6.57
C GLU A 360 -9.62 8.99 -5.76
N THR A 361 -9.06 9.30 -4.59
CA THR A 361 -8.51 8.27 -3.70
C THR A 361 -9.60 7.34 -3.19
N LEU A 362 -10.75 7.88 -2.78
CA LEU A 362 -11.89 7.08 -2.31
C LEU A 362 -12.42 6.14 -3.40
N MET A 363 -12.56 6.63 -4.64
CA MET A 363 -12.99 5.83 -5.78
C MET A 363 -12.02 4.67 -6.04
N ALA A 364 -10.71 4.94 -6.02
CA ALA A 364 -9.71 3.90 -6.21
C ALA A 364 -9.61 2.92 -5.02
N LEU A 365 -9.84 3.38 -3.78
CA LEU A 365 -9.92 2.52 -2.59
C LEU A 365 -11.08 1.53 -2.70
N TRP A 366 -12.24 1.94 -3.20
CA TRP A 366 -13.34 1.01 -3.50
C TRP A 366 -12.90 -0.05 -4.51
N GLY A 367 -12.20 0.34 -5.58
CA GLY A 367 -11.65 -0.61 -6.54
C GLY A 367 -10.70 -1.62 -5.91
N ALA A 368 -9.85 -1.17 -4.99
CA ALA A 368 -8.92 -2.02 -4.25
C ALA A 368 -9.64 -3.02 -3.32
N VAL A 369 -10.59 -2.55 -2.52
CA VAL A 369 -11.33 -3.38 -1.55
C VAL A 369 -12.23 -4.40 -2.28
N LEU A 370 -13.02 -3.95 -3.25
CA LEU A 370 -13.92 -4.81 -4.04
C LEU A 370 -13.16 -5.78 -4.95
N GLY A 371 -11.95 -5.41 -5.37
CA GLY A 371 -11.02 -6.28 -6.09
C GLY A 371 -10.31 -7.31 -5.22
N HIS A 372 -10.45 -7.26 -3.89
CA HIS A 372 -9.69 -8.05 -2.91
C HIS A 372 -8.17 -7.82 -3.02
N GLY A 373 -7.74 -6.55 -3.05
CA GLY A 373 -6.33 -6.18 -2.93
C GLY A 373 -5.75 -6.62 -1.59
N ASN A 374 -4.75 -7.51 -1.62
CA ASN A 374 -4.07 -8.00 -0.41
C ASN A 374 -2.98 -7.04 0.07
N LEU A 375 -2.36 -6.31 -0.86
CA LEU A 375 -1.47 -5.19 -0.58
C LEU A 375 -1.99 -3.95 -1.32
N VAL A 376 -2.64 -3.06 -0.58
CA VAL A 376 -3.11 -1.76 -1.07
C VAL A 376 -1.95 -0.78 -0.89
N TYR A 377 -1.16 -0.68 -1.94
CA TYR A 377 0.10 0.03 -1.94
C TYR A 377 -0.11 1.51 -2.28
N HIS A 378 0.61 2.41 -1.61
CA HIS A 378 0.36 3.86 -1.62
C HIS A 378 -0.98 4.29 -1.02
N ALA A 379 -1.53 3.51 -0.09
CA ALA A 379 -2.86 3.78 0.48
C ALA A 379 -3.00 5.15 1.16
N ALA A 380 -1.92 5.70 1.73
CA ALA A 380 -1.94 6.98 2.41
C ALA A 380 -0.79 7.92 2.01
N GLY A 381 -1.12 9.16 1.64
CA GLY A 381 -0.19 10.26 1.42
C GLY A 381 0.14 10.57 -0.04
N TRP A 382 -0.41 9.82 -1.00
CA TRP A 382 -0.18 10.03 -2.43
C TRP A 382 -0.89 11.29 -2.94
N GLN A 383 -0.15 12.17 -3.61
CA GLN A 383 -0.64 13.39 -4.26
C GLN A 383 0.12 13.65 -5.57
N GLU A 384 -0.41 14.52 -6.43
CA GLU A 384 0.24 15.00 -7.66
C GLU A 384 0.65 13.84 -8.60
N GLY A 385 -0.23 12.86 -8.77
CA GLY A 385 0.07 11.70 -9.62
C GLY A 385 1.28 10.88 -9.18
N GLY A 386 1.64 10.95 -7.90
CA GLY A 386 2.77 10.23 -7.32
C GLY A 386 4.05 11.06 -7.23
N LEU A 387 3.98 12.35 -7.55
CA LEU A 387 5.13 13.25 -7.48
C LEU A 387 5.31 13.91 -6.11
N THR A 388 4.31 13.84 -5.23
CA THR A 388 4.33 14.45 -3.90
C THR A 388 3.78 13.52 -2.82
N ALA A 389 4.53 13.35 -1.73
CA ALA A 389 4.03 12.81 -0.47
C ALA A 389 3.50 13.97 0.39
N SER A 390 2.22 13.95 0.76
CA SER A 390 1.58 15.08 1.46
C SER A 390 1.14 14.70 2.88
N PHE A 391 1.51 15.53 3.85
CA PHE A 391 1.19 15.31 5.27
C PHE A 391 -0.31 15.42 5.52
N GLU A 392 -0.99 16.45 5.00
CA GLU A 392 -2.44 16.57 5.14
C GLU A 392 -3.17 15.45 4.39
N LYS A 393 -2.67 15.09 3.19
CA LYS A 393 -3.26 14.01 2.40
C LYS A 393 -3.14 12.67 3.11
N LEU A 394 -2.03 12.39 3.80
CA LEU A 394 -1.86 11.20 4.63
C LEU A 394 -2.98 11.09 5.67
N ILE A 395 -3.28 12.18 6.39
CA ILE A 395 -4.33 12.17 7.41
C ILE A 395 -5.73 11.96 6.80
N ILE A 396 -6.02 12.62 5.68
CA ILE A 396 -7.27 12.43 4.95
C ILE A 396 -7.42 10.96 4.52
N ASP A 397 -6.34 10.37 4.02
CA ASP A 397 -6.32 8.99 3.56
C ASP A 397 -6.47 8.00 4.73
N VAL A 398 -5.84 8.26 5.88
CA VAL A 398 -6.02 7.44 7.09
C VAL A 398 -7.50 7.45 7.52
N GLU A 399 -8.22 8.58 7.42
CA GLU A 399 -9.67 8.63 7.75
C GLU A 399 -10.46 7.75 6.77
N MET A 400 -10.17 7.84 5.47
CA MET A 400 -10.82 7.02 4.45
C MET A 400 -10.49 5.52 4.59
N ILE A 401 -9.26 5.16 4.97
CA ILE A 401 -8.87 3.77 5.24
C ILE A 401 -9.66 3.25 6.45
N GLN A 402 -9.80 4.06 7.51
CA GLN A 402 -10.61 3.67 8.66
C GLN A 402 -12.09 3.49 8.32
N HIS A 403 -12.65 4.33 7.45
CA HIS A 403 -14.00 4.11 6.89
C HIS A 403 -14.10 2.75 6.18
N MET A 404 -13.11 2.40 5.35
CA MET A 404 -13.08 1.09 4.68
C MET A 404 -12.98 -0.06 5.69
N MET A 405 -12.10 0.07 6.69
CA MET A 405 -11.95 -0.93 7.74
C MET A 405 -13.25 -1.14 8.51
N GLU A 406 -13.97 -0.07 8.83
CA GLU A 406 -15.24 -0.14 9.55
C GLU A 406 -16.37 -0.68 8.69
N PHE A 407 -16.44 -0.29 7.41
CA PHE A 407 -17.38 -0.86 6.43
C PHE A 407 -17.24 -2.38 6.28
N LEU A 408 -16.01 -2.90 6.41
CA LEU A 408 -15.73 -4.34 6.34
C LEU A 408 -16.16 -5.11 7.60
N ARG A 409 -16.68 -4.46 8.64
CA ARG A 409 -17.35 -5.16 9.74
C ARG A 409 -18.71 -5.67 9.24
N PRO A 410 -18.99 -6.98 9.38
CA PRO A 410 -20.31 -7.50 9.05
C PRO A 410 -21.39 -6.84 9.91
N ILE A 411 -22.58 -6.69 9.32
CA ILE A 411 -23.77 -6.34 10.08
C ILE A 411 -24.08 -7.50 11.03
N VAL A 412 -24.16 -7.21 12.32
CA VAL A 412 -24.60 -8.18 13.33
C VAL A 412 -26.13 -8.18 13.32
N VAL A 413 -26.72 -9.38 13.15
CA VAL A 413 -28.16 -9.56 13.13
C VAL A 413 -28.52 -10.59 14.19
N ASP A 414 -28.87 -10.09 15.36
CA ASP A 414 -29.37 -10.87 16.49
C ASP A 414 -30.48 -10.09 17.21
N GLU A 415 -31.05 -10.68 18.26
CA GLU A 415 -32.14 -10.08 19.03
C GLU A 415 -31.76 -8.72 19.64
N ALA A 416 -30.53 -8.58 20.13
CA ALA A 416 -30.06 -7.35 20.78
C ALA A 416 -29.81 -6.22 19.77
N GLU A 417 -29.36 -6.54 18.56
CA GLU A 417 -29.12 -5.58 17.48
C GLU A 417 -30.42 -5.19 16.75
N LEU A 418 -31.39 -6.11 16.61
CA LEU A 418 -32.70 -5.79 16.03
C LEU A 418 -33.50 -4.80 16.90
N ALA A 419 -33.29 -4.82 18.22
CA ALA A 419 -33.86 -3.86 19.16
C ALA A 419 -35.40 -3.69 19.07
N VAL A 420 -36.12 -4.78 18.74
CA VAL A 420 -37.57 -4.74 18.49
C VAL A 420 -38.36 -4.28 19.72
N GLU A 421 -37.90 -4.64 20.92
CA GLU A 421 -38.53 -4.18 22.16
C GLU A 421 -38.38 -2.67 22.38
N ALA A 422 -37.20 -2.11 22.06
CA ALA A 422 -36.97 -0.66 22.14
C ALA A 422 -37.89 0.08 21.15
N LEU A 423 -38.14 -0.49 19.95
CA LEU A 423 -39.12 0.07 19.00
C LEU A 423 -40.54 0.12 19.58
N GLY A 424 -40.93 -0.88 20.36
CA GLY A 424 -42.24 -0.92 21.03
C GLY A 424 -42.35 0.02 22.23
N ALA A 425 -41.23 0.35 22.88
CA ALA A 425 -41.19 1.25 24.04
C ALA A 425 -41.31 2.73 23.68
N VAL A 426 -40.82 3.13 22.50
CA VAL A 426 -40.87 4.52 22.04
C VAL A 426 -42.23 4.85 21.41
N PRO A 427 -42.94 5.92 21.84
CA PRO A 427 -44.18 6.35 21.21
C PRO A 427 -44.00 6.70 19.72
N THR A 428 -45.05 6.50 18.92
CA THR A 428 -45.05 6.93 17.51
C THR A 428 -44.69 8.42 17.38
N GLY A 429 -43.65 8.72 16.59
CA GLY A 429 -43.13 10.09 16.43
C GLY A 429 -42.16 10.55 17.52
N GLY A 430 -41.80 9.68 18.47
CA GLY A 430 -40.79 9.93 19.50
C GLY A 430 -39.34 9.72 19.03
N HIS A 431 -38.42 9.61 20.00
CA HIS A 431 -36.99 9.40 19.74
C HIS A 431 -36.36 8.40 20.73
N PHE A 432 -35.22 7.82 20.37
CA PHE A 432 -34.56 6.74 21.13
C PHE A 432 -33.50 7.21 22.13
N PHE A 433 -33.19 8.51 22.24
CA PHE A 433 -32.08 9.00 23.08
C PHE A 433 -32.14 8.61 24.57
N GLY A 434 -33.35 8.39 25.10
CA GLY A 434 -33.56 7.98 26.48
C GLY A 434 -33.73 6.47 26.69
N GLU A 435 -33.79 5.68 25.60
CA GLU A 435 -33.98 4.24 25.71
C GLU A 435 -32.73 3.54 26.27
N PRO A 436 -32.89 2.56 27.18
CA PRO A 436 -31.76 1.80 27.72
C PRO A 436 -30.85 1.24 26.62
N HIS A 437 -31.44 0.71 25.55
CA HIS A 437 -30.72 0.18 24.39
C HIS A 437 -29.72 1.19 23.79
N THR A 438 -30.13 2.46 23.65
CA THR A 438 -29.29 3.54 23.12
C THR A 438 -28.28 4.00 24.16
N LEU A 439 -28.68 4.16 25.43
CA LEU A 439 -27.79 4.62 26.50
C LEU A 439 -26.63 3.65 26.74
N GLU A 440 -26.89 2.34 26.70
CA GLU A 440 -25.88 1.28 26.83
C GLU A 440 -24.85 1.30 25.69
N ARG A 441 -25.26 1.72 24.49
CA ARG A 441 -24.44 1.69 23.27
C ARG A 441 -23.91 3.06 22.85
N TYR A 442 -24.31 4.14 23.51
CA TYR A 442 -24.06 5.52 23.07
C TYR A 442 -22.60 5.80 22.70
N ALA A 443 -21.65 5.25 23.47
CA ALA A 443 -20.23 5.45 23.25
C ALA A 443 -19.62 4.58 22.13
N THR A 444 -20.28 3.50 21.72
CA THR A 444 -19.70 2.44 20.85
C THR A 444 -20.56 2.07 19.63
N ALA A 445 -21.76 2.61 19.50
CA ALA A 445 -22.71 2.26 18.44
C ALA A 445 -22.20 2.62 17.03
N PHE A 446 -21.43 3.71 16.91
CA PHE A 446 -21.02 4.25 15.62
C PHE A 446 -19.52 4.55 15.57
N TYR A 447 -19.01 4.59 14.33
CA TYR A 447 -17.67 5.08 14.03
C TYR A 447 -17.46 6.48 14.61
N GLN A 448 -16.34 6.67 15.29
CA GLN A 448 -15.91 7.99 15.76
C GLN A 448 -14.83 8.52 14.82
N PRO A 449 -15.10 9.60 14.06
CA PRO A 449 -14.13 10.13 13.11
C PRO A 449 -12.95 10.77 13.82
N MET A 450 -11.76 10.65 13.23
CA MET A 450 -10.59 11.40 13.70
C MET A 450 -10.49 12.77 13.03
N LEU A 451 -11.09 12.93 11.84
CA LEU A 451 -10.93 14.10 10.98
C LEU A 451 -12.24 14.76 10.58
N SER A 452 -13.28 13.97 10.31
CA SER A 452 -14.59 14.48 9.91
C SER A 452 -15.22 15.33 11.01
N ASN A 453 -15.81 16.47 10.65
CA ASN A 453 -16.55 17.33 11.57
C ASN A 453 -18.05 17.28 11.22
N TRP A 454 -18.88 16.82 12.17
CA TRP A 454 -20.32 16.69 12.02
C TRP A 454 -21.12 17.74 12.82
N GLN A 455 -20.45 18.76 13.34
CA GLN A 455 -21.10 19.90 13.97
C GLN A 455 -21.98 20.65 12.95
N ASN A 456 -23.03 21.29 13.45
CA ASN A 456 -23.78 22.26 12.64
C ASN A 456 -22.92 23.50 12.32
N TYR A 457 -23.42 24.34 11.42
CA TYR A 457 -22.67 25.49 10.91
C TYR A 457 -22.25 26.46 12.02
N GLU A 458 -23.16 26.78 12.95
CA GLU A 458 -22.91 27.72 14.03
C GLU A 458 -21.78 27.22 14.95
N ALA A 459 -21.86 25.96 15.40
CA ALA A 459 -20.82 25.38 16.25
C ALA A 459 -19.49 25.21 15.51
N TRP A 460 -19.52 24.90 14.20
CA TRP A 460 -18.31 24.83 13.39
C TRP A 460 -17.64 26.20 13.24
N GLN A 461 -18.41 27.27 13.02
CA GLN A 461 -17.92 28.65 12.97
C GLN A 461 -17.33 29.09 14.33
N GLU A 462 -18.05 28.83 15.42
CA GLU A 462 -17.56 29.12 16.78
C GLU A 462 -16.27 28.36 17.12
N ALA A 463 -16.10 27.15 16.58
CA ALA A 463 -14.88 26.35 16.70
C ALA A 463 -13.75 26.77 15.73
N GLY A 464 -13.92 27.88 14.99
CA GLY A 464 -12.91 28.50 14.15
C GLY A 464 -13.04 28.23 12.64
N GLY A 465 -14.12 27.58 12.19
CA GLY A 465 -14.44 27.48 10.76
C GLY A 465 -13.38 26.73 9.93
N LEU A 466 -12.68 25.76 10.51
CA LEU A 466 -11.60 25.05 9.83
C LEU A 466 -12.15 24.06 8.80
N ASP A 467 -11.60 24.08 7.59
CA ASP A 467 -11.80 23.02 6.61
C ASP A 467 -11.05 21.72 6.98
N THR A 468 -11.24 20.68 6.18
CA THR A 468 -10.64 19.37 6.41
C THR A 468 -9.11 19.41 6.36
N THR A 469 -8.54 20.16 5.43
CA THR A 469 -7.09 20.25 5.23
C THR A 469 -6.43 20.94 6.43
N ALA A 470 -7.00 22.04 6.94
CA ALA A 470 -6.52 22.72 8.14
C ALA A 470 -6.64 21.85 9.41
N ARG A 471 -7.71 21.05 9.53
CA ARG A 471 -7.82 20.06 10.62
C ARG A 471 -6.76 18.95 10.49
N ALA A 472 -6.51 18.48 9.27
CA ALA A 472 -5.47 17.50 8.99
C ALA A 472 -4.07 18.03 9.37
N THR A 473 -3.79 19.31 9.13
CA THR A 473 -2.53 19.96 9.56
C THR A 473 -2.33 19.87 11.07
N ARG A 474 -3.38 20.15 11.86
CA ARG A 474 -3.31 20.01 13.32
C ARG A 474 -3.09 18.56 13.74
N LEU A 475 -3.74 17.61 13.06
CA LEU A 475 -3.71 16.21 13.43
C LEU A 475 -2.35 15.56 13.18
N TRP A 476 -1.70 15.82 12.03
CA TRP A 476 -0.37 15.22 11.78
C TRP A 476 0.68 15.77 12.75
N LYS A 477 0.60 17.06 13.11
CA LYS A 477 1.50 17.66 14.12
C LYS A 477 1.31 17.01 15.48
N LYS A 478 0.06 16.85 15.91
CA LYS A 478 -0.25 16.13 17.15
C LYS A 478 0.21 14.67 17.10
N ALA A 479 0.05 13.98 15.97
CA ALA A 479 0.48 12.59 15.83
C ALA A 479 2.01 12.44 15.94
N LEU A 480 2.78 13.43 15.48
CA LEU A 480 4.23 13.48 15.70
C LEU A 480 4.60 13.77 17.16
N GLU A 481 3.83 14.62 17.85
CA GLU A 481 4.02 14.87 19.29
C GLU A 481 3.69 13.62 20.14
N ASP A 482 2.63 12.89 19.76
CA ASP A 482 2.17 11.67 20.43
C ASP A 482 2.99 10.41 20.03
N TYR A 483 3.91 10.53 19.06
CA TYR A 483 4.70 9.40 18.57
C TYR A 483 5.58 8.80 19.68
N VAL A 484 5.60 7.47 19.74
CA VAL A 484 6.47 6.71 20.63
C VAL A 484 7.36 5.81 19.77
N GLU A 485 8.69 5.98 19.90
CA GLU A 485 9.66 5.15 19.18
C GLU A 485 9.57 3.69 19.65
N PRO A 486 9.39 2.71 18.75
CA PRO A 486 9.31 1.31 19.15
C PRO A 486 10.66 0.80 19.64
N VAL A 487 10.65 0.15 20.80
CA VAL A 487 11.84 -0.37 21.48
C VAL A 487 12.70 -1.21 20.54
N MET A 488 14.02 -0.99 20.60
CA MET A 488 15.03 -1.75 19.88
C MET A 488 16.19 -2.03 20.84
N ASP A 489 16.72 -3.26 20.79
CA ASP A 489 17.90 -3.63 21.56
C ASP A 489 19.11 -2.78 21.12
N ILE A 490 19.90 -2.29 22.08
CA ILE A 490 21.04 -1.41 21.83
C ILE A 490 22.08 -2.11 20.94
N ALA A 491 22.36 -3.39 21.17
CA ALA A 491 23.31 -4.14 20.37
C ALA A 491 22.83 -4.31 18.91
N VAL A 492 21.52 -4.45 18.70
CA VAL A 492 20.93 -4.49 17.35
C VAL A 492 21.08 -3.14 16.65
N ARG A 493 20.82 -2.03 17.37
CA ARG A 493 21.00 -0.68 16.83
C ARG A 493 22.47 -0.42 16.44
N GLU A 494 23.41 -0.72 17.34
CA GLU A 494 24.84 -0.57 17.10
C GLU A 494 25.31 -1.43 15.91
N ALA A 495 24.78 -2.65 15.77
CA ALA A 495 25.08 -3.52 14.62
C ALA A 495 24.56 -2.94 13.30
N LEU A 496 23.36 -2.34 13.29
CA LEU A 496 22.82 -1.65 12.11
C LEU A 496 23.66 -0.42 11.75
N GLU A 497 24.05 0.39 12.73
CA GLU A 497 24.90 1.58 12.52
C GLU A 497 26.27 1.19 11.94
N ALA A 498 26.92 0.17 12.54
CA ALA A 498 28.19 -0.36 12.06
C ALA A 498 28.08 -0.94 10.64
N TYR A 499 26.98 -1.64 10.34
CA TYR A 499 26.70 -2.14 9.00
C TYR A 499 26.57 -1.00 7.98
N VAL A 500 25.75 0.01 8.29
CA VAL A 500 25.53 1.17 7.42
C VAL A 500 26.85 1.91 7.16
N ALA A 501 27.63 2.19 8.20
CA ALA A 501 28.90 2.89 8.07
C ALA A 501 29.89 2.13 7.17
N ARG A 502 30.13 0.84 7.47
CA ARG A 502 31.03 -0.02 6.70
C ARG A 502 30.57 -0.16 5.24
N ARG A 503 29.27 -0.35 5.03
CA ARG A 503 28.73 -0.57 3.68
C ARG A 503 28.82 0.69 2.82
N LYS A 504 28.55 1.87 3.39
CA LYS A 504 28.74 3.15 2.70
C LYS A 504 30.19 3.39 2.31
N GLU A 505 31.14 3.09 3.20
CA GLU A 505 32.57 3.18 2.89
C GLU A 505 32.95 2.23 1.75
N ALA A 506 32.46 0.99 1.78
CA ALA A 506 32.73 0.00 0.74
C ALA A 506 32.14 0.38 -0.63
N ILE A 507 30.96 1.03 -0.66
CA ILE A 507 30.33 1.53 -1.90
C ILE A 507 31.13 2.73 -2.44
N GLY A 508 31.53 3.65 -1.57
CA GLY A 508 32.25 4.86 -1.96
C GLY A 508 31.49 5.66 -3.02
N GLN A 509 32.10 5.83 -4.20
CA GLN A 509 31.50 6.52 -5.35
C GLN A 509 30.87 5.57 -6.38
N GLY A 510 30.92 4.25 -6.15
CA GLY A 510 30.37 3.24 -7.04
C GLY A 510 28.87 3.01 -6.84
N GLU A 511 28.31 2.07 -7.60
CA GLU A 511 26.97 1.54 -7.36
C GLU A 511 27.03 0.36 -6.36
N PRO A 512 26.01 0.21 -5.50
CA PRO A 512 25.95 -0.84 -4.48
C PRO A 512 25.83 -2.26 -5.02
#